data_AF-A0A5K0WKR2-F1
#
_entry.id   AF-A0A5K0WKR2-F1
#
_cell.length_a   1.000
_cell.length_b   1.000
_cell.length_c   1.000
_cell.angle_alpha   90.00
_cell.angle_beta   90.00
_cell.angle_gamma   90.00
#
_symmetry.space_group_name_H-M   'P 1'
#
loop_
_entity.id
_entity.type
_entity.pdbx_description
1 polymer ?
#
loop_
_entity_poly.entity_id
_entity_poly.type
_entity_poly.pdbx_seq_one_letter_code
_entity_poly.pdbx_strand_id
1 'polypeptide(L)' 'GLSVEFCKLHLPKRDTIMILEDEDGEVYETKFLALKTRLSAGWRGFAIAHELIDGDAVIFQLVKLNKFK' A
#
# COMPACT_ATOMS: atom_id res chain seq x y z
N GLY A 1 8.09 -2.75 -7.19
CA GLY A 1 7.38 -3.65 -6.25
C GLY A 1 7.81 -3.34 -4.84
N LEU A 2 7.03 -3.71 -3.82
CA LEU A 2 7.36 -3.41 -2.41
C LEU A 2 8.67 -4.09 -1.96
N SER A 3 9.44 -3.41 -1.11
CA SER A 3 10.65 -3.98 -0.49
C SER A 3 10.29 -5.15 0.42
N VAL A 4 10.83 -6.34 0.14
CA VAL A 4 10.57 -7.57 0.89
C VAL A 4 11.05 -7.45 2.34
N GLU A 5 12.24 -6.90 2.55
CA GLU A 5 12.81 -6.73 3.89
C GLU A 5 11.98 -5.75 4.73
N PHE A 6 11.61 -4.61 4.14
CA PHE A 6 10.74 -3.64 4.79
C PHE A 6 9.41 -4.28 5.21
N CYS A 7 8.78 -5.03 4.29
CA CYS A 7 7.53 -5.73 4.60
C CYS A 7 7.67 -6.69 5.76
N LYS A 8 8.73 -7.50 5.79
CA LYS A 8 8.94 -8.51 6.84
C LYS A 8 9.22 -7.90 8.22
N LEU A 9 9.88 -6.75 8.25
CA LEU A 9 10.25 -6.05 9.49
C LEU A 9 9.09 -5.23 10.06
N HIS A 10 8.30 -4.58 9.21
CA HIS A 10 7.37 -3.52 9.64
C HIS A 10 5.88 -3.81 9.39
N LEU A 11 5.54 -4.71 8.46
CA LEU A 11 4.14 -4.96 8.08
C LEU A 11 3.56 -6.21 8.76
N PRO A 12 2.22 -6.34 8.80
CA PRO A 12 1.55 -7.50 9.36
C PRO A 12 2.00 -8.82 8.70
N LYS A 13 2.21 -9.83 9.53
CA LYS A 13 2.63 -11.19 9.08
C LYS A 13 1.49 -12.02 8.47
N ARG A 14 0.27 -11.47 8.42
CA ARG A 14 -0.93 -12.10 7.87
C ARG A 14 -1.58 -11.15 6.87
N ASP A 15 -2.32 -11.72 5.92
CA ASP A 15 -3.12 -10.93 4.98
C ASP A 15 -4.02 -9.96 5.75
N THR A 16 -3.90 -8.68 5.42
CA THR A 16 -4.52 -7.60 6.18
C THR A 16 -4.98 -6.50 5.22
N ILE A 17 -6.05 -5.81 5.59
CA ILE A 17 -6.45 -4.57 4.92
C ILE A 17 -5.52 -3.45 5.37
N MET A 18 -4.83 -2.87 4.41
CA MET A 18 -4.03 -1.66 4.55
C MET A 18 -4.86 -0.47 4.10
N ILE A 19 -4.69 0.64 4.79
CA ILE A 19 -5.22 1.95 4.41
C ILE A 19 -4.10 2.73 3.70
N LEU A 20 -4.40 3.30 2.55
CA LEU A 20 -3.57 4.30 1.87
C LEU A 20 -4.28 5.64 2.06
N GLU A 21 -3.66 6.58 2.76
CA GLU A 21 -4.11 7.98 2.82
C GLU A 21 -3.28 8.79 1.83
N ASP A 22 -3.90 9.67 1.04
CA ASP A 22 -3.16 10.58 0.17
C ASP A 22 -2.88 11.95 0.82
N GLU A 23 -2.32 12.88 0.05
CA GLU A 23 -1.97 14.21 0.53
C GLU A 23 -3.19 15.08 0.86
N ASP A 24 -4.32 14.83 0.19
CA ASP A 24 -5.61 15.50 0.45
C ASP A 24 -6.35 14.86 1.65
N GLY A 25 -5.87 13.73 2.15
CA GLY A 25 -6.44 13.00 3.28
C GLY A 25 -7.50 11.98 2.89
N GLU A 26 -7.71 11.75 1.59
CA GLU A 26 -8.60 10.72 1.09
C GLU A 26 -8.01 9.33 1.37
N VAL A 27 -8.88 8.38 1.69
CA VAL A 27 -8.49 7.06 2.17
C VAL A 27 -8.97 5.94 1.25
N TYR A 28 -8.04 5.05 0.91
CA TYR A 28 -8.26 3.93 0.01
C TYR A 28 -7.88 2.63 0.71
N GLU A 29 -8.78 1.66 0.66
CA GLU A 29 -8.51 0.33 1.20
C GLU A 29 -7.80 -0.55 0.17
N THR A 30 -6.77 -1.25 0.61
CA THR A 30 -6.09 -2.24 -0.22
C THR A 30 -5.71 -3.48 0.58
N LYS A 31 -5.71 -4.65 -0.05
CA LYS A 31 -5.33 -5.89 0.61
C LYS A 31 -3.83 -6.14 0.46
N PHE A 32 -3.13 -6.16 1.58
CA PHE A 32 -1.75 -6.64 1.65
C PHE A 32 -1.72 -8.17 1.80
N LEU A 33 -0.98 -8.83 0.91
CA LEU A 33 -0.76 -10.27 0.92
C LEU A 33 0.60 -10.54 1.56
N ALA A 34 0.62 -10.99 2.81
CA ALA A 34 1.86 -11.04 3.61
C ALA A 34 2.89 -12.01 3.02
N LEU A 35 2.42 -13.18 2.56
CA LEU A 35 3.29 -14.19 1.94
C LEU A 35 3.85 -13.76 0.59
N LYS A 36 3.14 -12.89 -0.13
CA LYS A 36 3.54 -12.41 -1.46
C LYS A 36 4.18 -11.01 -1.41
N THR A 37 4.27 -10.41 -0.22
CA THR A 37 4.80 -9.06 0.03
C THR A 37 4.32 -8.04 -1.00
N ARG A 38 3.00 -7.97 -1.23
CA ARG A 38 2.40 -7.07 -2.24
C ARG A 38 1.04 -6.54 -1.82
N LEU A 39 0.71 -5.38 -2.36
CA LEU A 39 -0.66 -4.87 -2.40
C LEU A 39 -1.41 -5.54 -3.56
N SER A 40 -2.71 -5.77 -3.37
CA SER A 40 -3.54 -6.54 -4.30
C SER A 40 -4.90 -5.86 -4.52
N ALA A 41 -5.99 -6.46 -4.08
CA ALA A 41 -7.34 -5.89 -4.22
C ALA A 41 -7.36 -4.46 -3.67
N GLY A 42 -7.92 -3.51 -4.43
CA GLY A 42 -7.95 -2.08 -4.07
C GLY A 42 -6.80 -1.26 -4.64
N TRP A 43 -5.60 -1.84 -4.87
CA TRP A 43 -4.45 -1.10 -5.42
C TRP A 43 -4.74 -0.45 -6.78
N ARG A 44 -5.43 -1.18 -7.68
CA ARG A 44 -5.80 -0.63 -8.99
C ARG A 44 -6.72 0.59 -8.87
N GLY A 45 -7.63 0.59 -7.88
CA GLY A 45 -8.51 1.73 -7.64
C GLY A 45 -7.74 2.97 -7.22
N PHE A 46 -6.80 2.81 -6.27
CA PHE A 46 -5.89 3.89 -5.86
C PHE A 46 -5.10 4.44 -7.05
N ALA A 47 -4.51 3.56 -7.87
CA ALA A 47 -3.71 3.96 -9.03
C ALA A 47 -4.52 4.74 -10.07
N ILE A 48 -5.78 4.34 -10.32
CA ILE A 48 -6.67 5.07 -11.24
C ILE A 48 -7.04 6.44 -10.65
N ALA A 49 -7.36 6.51 -9.36
CA ALA A 49 -7.73 7.77 -8.71
C ALA A 49 -6.60 8.81 -8.72
N HIS A 50 -5.35 8.36 -8.76
CA HIS A 50 -4.15 9.19 -8.81
C HIS A 50 -3.51 9.26 -10.21
N GLU A 51 -4.22 8.79 -11.23
CA GLU A 51 -3.78 8.83 -12.64
C GLU A 51 -2.37 8.23 -12.88
N LEU A 52 -1.98 7.24 -12.08
CA LEU A 52 -0.66 6.62 -12.15
C LEU A 52 -0.50 5.83 -13.45
N ILE A 53 0.60 6.07 -14.16
CA ILE A 53 0.98 5.37 -15.38
C ILE A 53 2.28 4.58 -15.23
N ASP A 54 2.60 3.77 -16.23
CA ASP A 54 3.84 3.01 -16.27
C ASP A 54 5.05 3.95 -16.22
N GLY A 55 5.89 3.77 -15.20
CA GLY A 55 7.07 4.59 -14.95
C GLY A 55 6.94 5.49 -13.72
N ASP A 56 5.72 5.74 -13.25
CA ASP A 56 5.50 6.53 -12.04
C ASP A 56 5.93 5.78 -10.78
N ALA A 57 6.32 6.56 -9.77
CA ALA A 57 6.66 6.07 -8.44
C ALA A 57 5.77 6.72 -7.40
N VAL A 58 5.27 5.90 -6.47
CA VAL A 58 4.56 6.36 -5.28
C VAL A 58 5.43 6.05 -4.07
N ILE A 59 5.62 7.05 -3.22
CA ILE A 59 6.35 6.93 -1.96
C ILE A 59 5.31 6.90 -0.85
N PHE A 60 5.44 5.93 0.04
CA PHE A 60 4.57 5.78 1.20
C PHE A 60 5.38 5.83 2.48
N GLN A 61 4.86 6.56 3.48
CA GLN A 61 5.29 6.51 4.86
C GLN A 61 4.38 5.57 5.66
N LEU A 62 4.97 4.63 6.38
CA LEU A 62 4.21 3.80 7.33
C LEU A 62 3.90 4.61 8.60
N VAL A 63 2.68 5.14 8.70
CA VAL A 63 2.24 5.95 9.85
C VAL A 63 1.57 5.14 10.94
N LYS A 64 1.00 3.97 10.60
CA LYS A 64 0.51 2.94 11.54
C LYS A 64 0.77 1.55 10.97
N LEU A 65 0.66 0.52 11.80
CA LEU A 65 0.89 -0.88 11.42
C LEU A 65 0.17 -1.31 10.13
N ASN A 66 -1.03 -0.78 9.88
CA ASN A 66 -1.82 -1.06 8.69
C ASN A 66 -2.20 0.19 7.89
N LYS A 67 -1.42 1.27 8.00
CA LYS A 67 -1.71 2.53 7.31
C LYS A 67 -0.45 3.16 6.71
N PHE A 68 -0.51 3.36 5.41
CA PHE A 68 0.40 4.22 4.68
C PHE A 68 -0.22 5.61 4.50
N LYS A 69 0.63 6.62 4.56
CA LYS A 69 0.37 7.98 4.09
C LYS A 69 1.43 8.29 3.05
#